data_AF-A0AAE7B9L7-F1
#
_entry.id   AF-A0AAE7B9L7-F1
#
_cell.length_a   1.000
_cell.length_b   1.000
_cell.length_c   1.000
_cell.angle_alpha   90.00
_cell.angle_beta   90.00
_cell.angle_gamma   90.00
#
_symmetry.space_group_name_H-M   'P 1'
#
loop_
_entity.id
_entity.type
_entity.pdbx_description
1 polymer ?
#
loop_
_entity_poly.entity_id
_entity_poly.type
_entity_poly.pdbx_seq_one_letter_code
_entity_poly.pdbx_strand_id
1 'polypeptide(L)'
;MNSNKKITIIIFTMVTILTIVIVALVALGSRQTGYDSAKKRAYLTADIVKKSLTSHMINGNMNQRDIFLDSIAQLKEVNDLWIIRSKTVSNQFGTSNIGNEIPKDSIDEEVLRTGKEKVIINESLRDASLRITIPYTASSLDKPNCLSCHDAKEGEVLGAISLKFDIQDDRISSIAILLNVIAIISLFLIFILIYISKKIKPYTSSFDAITEVLKQVHDGDYSVRAKEGVLKEDKEASLWLNEIIEKLETVLTGIEKNLTSFVHNRNSNVNNDKLLTAQEIIEDISEIYNYKKTIETDLTKDDIYYRLIQVLKDKLLIKSFYIFENDLIKDERTIIYSTKDSKPCCNILRNVKEQCRAERTDTIVLSENFPEICRVATCKNCTDYICIPFLISEQKSVTIHILCDNEECLKHIKYQIGIIKKYLEETKPILESRMLMDVLRERNLVDGLTGLYNRKYLDEFIDKKMPHELAQGITYAVMFLDIDYFKMVNDTYGHDAGDAILQKLSSTMKASITENEFIIRFGGEEFLIIMKNPTIESAKELATKINQEFAKLVYTFNNESFSKTVSIGYAFFPTDTDQIWKCIKYADLCLYKAKETGRNKVIRFTKDLLKDTDKDNY
;
A
#
# COMPACT_ATOMS: atom_id res chain seq x y z
N MET A 1 -19.56 21.58 8.03
CA MET A 1 -19.96 22.81 8.73
C MET A 1 -18.72 23.35 9.46
N ASN A 2 -18.26 24.56 9.13
CA ASN A 2 -17.01 25.13 9.66
C ASN A 2 -17.03 25.13 11.20
N SER A 3 -15.92 24.71 11.83
CA SER A 3 -15.76 24.56 13.27
C SER A 3 -16.20 25.80 14.06
N ASN A 4 -16.03 26.99 13.49
CA ASN A 4 -16.54 28.24 14.05
C ASN A 4 -18.05 28.24 14.28
N LYS A 5 -18.85 27.81 13.29
CA LYS A 5 -20.32 27.86 13.39
C LYS A 5 -20.83 26.96 14.52
N LYS A 6 -20.22 25.77 14.69
CA LYS A 6 -20.57 24.85 15.77
C LYS A 6 -20.32 25.48 17.14
N ILE A 7 -19.13 26.04 17.37
CA ILE A 7 -18.77 26.65 18.65
C ILE A 7 -19.65 27.88 18.94
N THR A 8 -19.89 28.74 17.95
CA THR A 8 -20.78 29.91 18.13
C THR A 8 -22.20 29.50 18.50
N ILE A 9 -22.76 28.44 17.90
CA ILE A 9 -24.11 27.93 18.25
C ILE A 9 -24.16 27.42 19.69
N ILE A 10 -23.15 26.66 20.13
CA ILE A 10 -23.09 26.13 21.51
C ILE A 10 -23.05 27.27 22.52
N ILE A 11 -22.22 28.29 22.27
CA ILE A 11 -22.11 29.44 23.18
C ILE A 11 -23.41 30.25 23.17
N PHE A 12 -23.99 30.49 22.00
CA PHE A 12 -25.27 31.20 21.87
C PHE A 12 -26.39 30.51 22.65
N THR A 13 -26.52 29.20 22.52
CA THR A 13 -27.54 28.42 23.23
C THR A 13 -27.35 28.48 24.75
N MET A 14 -26.11 28.33 25.24
CA MET A 14 -25.80 28.42 26.67
C MET A 14 -26.15 29.80 27.26
N VAL A 15 -25.79 30.90 26.59
CA VAL A 15 -26.07 32.25 27.10
C VAL A 15 -27.56 32.61 26.99
N THR A 16 -28.26 32.09 25.97
CA THR A 16 -29.72 32.26 25.85
C THR A 16 -30.46 31.62 27.02
N ILE A 17 -30.07 30.39 27.41
CA ILE A 17 -30.65 29.71 28.57
C ILE A 17 -30.41 30.52 29.85
N LEU A 18 -29.18 30.99 30.07
CA LEU A 18 -28.85 31.82 31.25
C LEU A 18 -29.67 33.13 31.27
N THR A 19 -29.87 33.75 30.11
CA THR A 19 -30.67 34.98 29.98
C THR A 19 -32.12 34.75 30.39
N ILE A 20 -32.74 33.67 29.92
CA ILE A 20 -34.11 33.29 30.28
C ILE A 20 -34.24 33.13 31.80
N VAL A 21 -33.26 32.46 32.42
CA VAL A 21 -33.24 32.28 33.89
C VAL A 21 -33.15 33.61 34.63
N ILE A 22 -32.25 34.51 34.23
CA ILE A 22 -32.09 35.83 34.86
C ILE A 22 -33.36 36.67 34.73
N VAL A 23 -33.94 36.72 33.53
CA VAL A 23 -35.19 37.47 33.27
C VAL A 23 -36.33 36.94 34.12
N ALA A 24 -36.46 35.62 34.26
CA ALA A 24 -37.47 35.01 35.12
C ALA A 24 -37.26 35.36 36.61
N LEU A 25 -36.02 35.32 37.11
CA LEU A 25 -35.70 35.69 38.50
C LEU A 25 -36.01 37.16 38.79
N VAL A 26 -35.63 38.07 37.89
CA VAL A 26 -35.90 39.50 38.03
C VAL A 26 -37.41 39.79 37.98
N ALA A 27 -38.14 39.14 37.07
CA ALA A 27 -39.60 39.29 36.99
C ALA A 27 -40.30 38.84 38.28
N LEU A 28 -39.91 37.69 38.85
CA LEU A 28 -40.44 37.20 40.12
C LEU A 28 -40.10 38.15 41.28
N GLY A 29 -38.86 38.62 41.37
CA GLY A 29 -38.42 39.53 42.43
C GLY A 29 -39.11 40.90 42.38
N SER A 30 -39.29 41.47 41.18
CA SER A 30 -39.97 42.75 41.00
C SER A 30 -41.45 42.67 41.38
N ARG A 31 -42.12 41.58 40.99
CA ARG A 31 -43.52 41.32 41.35
C ARG A 31 -43.70 41.23 42.86
N GLN A 32 -42.83 40.48 43.54
CA GLN A 32 -42.87 40.34 45.00
C GLN A 32 -42.66 41.69 45.70
N THR A 33 -41.69 42.48 45.23
CA THR A 33 -41.40 43.81 45.80
C THR A 33 -42.58 44.77 45.64
N GLY A 34 -43.26 44.73 44.50
CA GLY A 34 -44.48 45.53 44.25
C GLY A 34 -45.59 45.19 45.25
N TYR A 35 -45.82 43.90 45.51
CA TYR A 35 -46.82 43.46 46.50
C TYR A 35 -46.47 43.87 47.92
N ASP A 36 -45.22 43.69 48.34
CA ASP A 36 -44.78 44.05 49.68
C ASP A 36 -44.89 45.56 49.92
N SER A 37 -44.61 46.36 48.88
CA SER A 37 -44.80 47.82 48.90
C SER A 37 -46.27 48.20 49.06
N ALA A 38 -47.17 47.64 48.24
CA ALA A 38 -48.61 47.90 48.32
C ALA A 38 -49.21 47.47 49.67
N LYS A 39 -48.80 46.30 50.18
CA LYS A 39 -49.20 45.81 51.51
C LYS A 39 -48.75 46.77 52.62
N LYS A 40 -47.50 47.25 52.56
CA LYS A 40 -46.97 48.21 53.55
C LYS A 40 -47.74 49.52 53.54
N ARG A 41 -48.07 50.06 52.36
CA ARG A 41 -48.92 51.26 52.23
C ARG A 41 -50.29 51.05 52.84
N ALA A 42 -50.91 49.90 52.59
CA ALA A 42 -52.20 49.56 53.16
C ALA A 42 -52.23 49.57 54.70
N TYR A 43 -51.21 49.01 55.35
CA TYR A 43 -51.12 49.07 56.80
C TYR A 43 -50.98 50.49 57.33
N LEU A 44 -50.16 51.32 56.68
CA LEU A 44 -49.99 52.71 57.09
C LEU A 44 -51.31 53.48 56.96
N THR A 45 -52.02 53.31 55.85
CA THR A 45 -53.34 53.93 55.65
C THR A 45 -54.36 53.43 56.67
N ALA A 46 -54.42 52.12 56.94
CA ALA A 46 -55.32 51.57 57.94
C ALA A 46 -54.99 52.06 59.36
N ASP A 47 -53.71 52.19 59.72
CA ASP A 47 -53.30 52.75 61.00
C ASP A 47 -53.67 54.24 61.14
N ILE A 48 -53.51 55.03 60.07
CA ILE A 48 -53.97 56.42 60.02
C ILE A 48 -55.49 56.49 60.22
N VAL A 49 -56.25 55.68 59.47
CA VAL A 49 -57.72 55.63 59.60
C VAL A 49 -58.10 55.24 61.02
N LYS A 50 -57.53 54.16 61.56
CA LYS A 50 -57.74 53.69 62.94
C LYS A 50 -57.54 54.80 63.97
N LYS A 51 -56.38 55.48 63.93
CA LYS A 51 -56.03 56.54 64.88
C LYS A 51 -56.91 57.78 64.75
N SER A 52 -57.21 58.19 63.51
CA SER A 52 -58.07 59.35 63.25
C SER A 52 -59.49 59.10 63.71
N LEU A 53 -60.08 57.93 63.41
CA LEU A 53 -61.42 57.57 63.87
C LEU A 53 -61.54 57.64 65.38
N THR A 54 -60.57 57.05 66.09
CA THR A 54 -60.56 57.07 67.56
C THR A 54 -60.37 58.48 68.10
N SER A 55 -59.56 59.32 67.44
CA SER A 55 -59.47 60.75 67.78
C SER A 55 -60.79 61.50 67.56
N HIS A 56 -61.50 61.24 66.46
CA HIS A 56 -62.83 61.81 66.20
C HIS A 56 -63.84 61.38 67.26
N MET A 57 -63.79 60.13 67.72
CA MET A 57 -64.65 59.64 68.81
C MET A 57 -64.35 60.32 70.14
N ILE A 58 -63.08 60.39 70.55
CA ILE A 58 -62.67 61.06 71.80
C ILE A 58 -63.10 62.53 71.82
N ASN A 59 -62.97 63.22 70.68
CA ASN A 59 -63.31 64.63 70.56
C ASN A 59 -64.79 64.91 70.27
N GLY A 60 -65.63 63.88 70.15
CA GLY A 60 -67.07 64.03 69.85
C GLY A 60 -67.40 64.48 68.41
N ASN A 61 -66.43 64.45 67.48
CA ASN A 61 -66.55 64.94 66.10
C ASN A 61 -66.82 63.80 65.10
N MET A 62 -67.53 62.74 65.52
CA MET A 62 -67.75 61.55 64.68
C MET A 62 -68.68 61.82 63.49
N ASN A 63 -69.47 62.90 63.54
CA ASN A 63 -70.28 63.38 62.42
C ASN A 63 -69.45 63.87 61.22
N GLN A 64 -68.17 64.21 61.40
CA GLN A 64 -67.26 64.66 60.33
C GLN A 64 -66.44 63.53 59.71
N ARG A 65 -66.64 62.29 60.17
CA ARG A 65 -65.87 61.12 59.73
C ARG A 65 -65.87 60.94 58.21
N ASP A 66 -67.04 61.04 57.57
CA ASP A 66 -67.15 60.71 56.15
C ASP A 66 -66.32 61.67 55.29
N ILE A 67 -66.22 62.95 55.69
CA ILE A 67 -65.32 63.93 55.07
C ILE A 67 -63.85 63.48 55.19
N PHE A 68 -63.45 62.94 56.34
CA PHE A 68 -62.10 62.40 56.54
C PHE A 68 -61.86 61.13 55.70
N LEU A 69 -62.79 60.19 55.68
CA LEU A 69 -62.67 58.95 54.90
C LEU A 69 -62.65 59.23 53.41
N ASP A 70 -63.48 60.16 52.93
CA ASP A 70 -63.46 60.62 51.56
C ASP A 70 -62.13 61.30 51.22
N SER A 71 -61.54 62.06 52.16
CA SER A 71 -60.21 62.65 51.95
C SER A 71 -59.10 61.60 51.81
N ILE A 72 -59.20 60.48 52.55
CA ILE A 72 -58.27 59.35 52.42
C ILE A 72 -58.55 58.53 51.14
N ALA A 73 -59.82 58.34 50.78
CA ALA A 73 -60.24 57.65 49.56
C ALA A 73 -59.92 58.46 48.29
N GLN A 74 -59.79 59.79 48.39
CA GLN A 74 -59.34 60.66 47.30
C GLN A 74 -57.81 60.71 47.16
N LEU A 75 -57.06 60.08 48.06
CA LEU A 75 -55.64 59.87 47.83
C LEU A 75 -55.48 58.97 46.61
N LYS A 76 -54.62 59.38 45.68
CA LYS A 76 -54.44 58.83 44.32
C LYS A 76 -54.25 57.30 44.23
N GLU A 77 -54.02 56.63 45.35
CA GLU A 77 -53.63 55.22 45.43
C GLU A 77 -54.69 54.33 46.11
N VAL A 78 -55.73 54.90 46.71
CA VAL A 78 -56.82 54.16 47.40
C VAL A 78 -58.07 54.23 46.54
N ASN A 79 -58.39 53.15 45.81
CA ASN A 79 -59.56 53.09 44.93
C ASN A 79 -60.89 52.97 45.69
N ASP A 80 -60.88 52.31 46.83
CA ASP A 80 -62.06 52.17 47.71
C ASP A 80 -61.59 51.98 49.16
N LEU A 81 -62.28 52.62 50.09
CA LEU A 81 -62.06 52.53 51.54
C LEU A 81 -63.42 52.44 52.21
N TRP A 82 -63.62 51.39 52.99
CA TRP A 82 -64.77 51.30 53.87
C TRP A 82 -64.38 50.67 55.19
N ILE A 83 -65.18 50.97 56.20
CA ILE A 83 -65.01 50.44 57.54
C ILE A 83 -66.14 49.45 57.75
N ILE A 84 -65.92 48.46 58.59
CA ILE A 84 -66.97 47.55 59.01
C ILE A 84 -67.03 47.59 60.53
N ARG A 85 -68.23 47.77 61.08
CA ARG A 85 -68.43 47.67 62.53
C ARG A 85 -68.58 46.21 62.94
N SER A 86 -67.99 45.84 64.06
CA SER A 86 -68.31 44.56 64.69
C SER A 86 -69.67 44.60 65.37
N LYS A 87 -70.15 43.42 65.79
CA LYS A 87 -71.38 43.30 66.56
C LYS A 87 -71.30 44.06 67.89
N THR A 88 -70.12 44.09 68.52
CA THR A 88 -69.86 44.79 69.79
C THR A 88 -70.09 46.29 69.64
N VAL A 89 -69.50 46.92 68.62
CA VAL A 89 -69.68 48.36 68.36
C VAL A 89 -71.13 48.68 67.95
N SER A 90 -71.75 47.80 67.15
CA SER A 90 -73.15 47.98 66.73
C SER A 90 -74.15 47.87 67.89
N ASN A 91 -73.88 47.02 68.89
CA ASN A 91 -74.70 46.94 70.10
C ASN A 91 -74.58 48.22 70.96
N GLN A 92 -73.40 48.84 71.02
CA GLN A 92 -73.14 50.03 71.83
C GLN A 92 -73.75 51.31 71.23
N PHE A 93 -73.67 51.47 69.90
CA PHE A 93 -74.06 52.71 69.21
C PHE A 93 -75.28 52.55 68.27
N GLY A 94 -75.90 51.38 68.25
CA GLY A 94 -76.98 51.03 67.34
C GLY A 94 -76.50 50.54 65.96
N THR A 95 -77.41 49.91 65.22
CA THR A 95 -77.16 49.47 63.84
C THR A 95 -77.00 50.69 62.94
N SER A 96 -75.92 50.74 62.18
CA SER A 96 -75.70 51.80 61.21
C SER A 96 -76.63 51.65 60.00
N ASN A 97 -77.23 52.77 59.56
CA ASN A 97 -77.97 52.85 58.29
C ASN A 97 -77.06 53.27 57.11
N ILE A 98 -75.75 53.32 57.32
CA ILE A 98 -74.76 53.75 56.33
C ILE A 98 -74.16 52.52 55.67
N GLY A 99 -74.27 52.40 54.34
CA GLY A 99 -73.83 51.22 53.58
C GLY A 99 -72.33 50.90 53.66
N ASN A 100 -71.50 51.84 54.10
CA ASN A 100 -70.05 51.68 54.29
C ASN A 100 -69.66 51.32 55.74
N GLU A 101 -70.56 50.69 56.51
CA GLU A 101 -70.29 50.15 57.86
C GLU A 101 -70.72 48.68 58.06
N ILE A 102 -71.26 48.07 57.01
CA ILE A 102 -71.76 46.70 56.96
C ILE A 102 -70.76 45.86 56.13
N PRO A 103 -70.50 44.58 56.47
CA PRO A 103 -69.66 43.72 55.66
C PRO A 103 -70.12 43.71 54.19
N LYS A 104 -69.23 44.00 53.23
CA LYS A 104 -69.59 44.00 51.80
C LYS A 104 -69.59 42.59 51.20
N ASP A 105 -68.78 41.68 51.75
CA ASP A 105 -68.67 40.29 51.32
C ASP A 105 -68.08 39.36 52.40
N SER A 106 -67.85 38.09 52.01
CA SER A 106 -67.31 37.06 52.89
C SER A 106 -65.90 37.35 53.42
N ILE A 107 -65.12 38.22 52.76
CA ILE A 107 -63.78 38.58 53.22
C ILE A 107 -63.91 39.43 54.49
N ASP A 108 -64.79 40.41 54.47
CA ASP A 108 -65.01 41.29 55.62
C ASP A 108 -65.56 40.50 56.83
N GLU A 109 -66.51 39.59 56.58
CA GLU A 109 -67.03 38.69 57.60
C GLU A 109 -65.95 37.76 58.19
N GLU A 110 -65.07 37.22 57.34
CA GLU A 110 -63.96 36.36 57.78
C GLU A 110 -63.01 37.13 58.71
N VAL A 111 -62.64 38.36 58.36
CA VAL A 111 -61.73 39.19 59.16
C VAL A 111 -62.36 39.55 60.51
N LEU A 112 -63.63 39.94 60.53
CA LEU A 112 -64.34 40.25 61.77
C LEU A 112 -64.43 39.05 62.72
N ARG A 113 -64.66 37.85 62.18
CA ARG A 113 -64.79 36.61 62.96
C ARG A 113 -63.44 36.12 63.47
N THR A 114 -62.40 36.18 62.64
CA THR A 114 -61.09 35.58 62.95
C THR A 114 -60.15 36.53 63.67
N GLY A 115 -60.36 37.84 63.55
CA GLY A 115 -59.42 38.86 64.01
C GLY A 115 -58.09 38.82 63.26
N LYS A 116 -58.04 38.18 62.08
CA LYS A 116 -56.85 38.11 61.21
C LYS A 116 -57.13 38.83 59.92
N GLU A 117 -56.13 39.55 59.42
CA GLU A 117 -56.20 40.22 58.12
C GLU A 117 -56.38 39.24 56.95
N LYS A 118 -56.92 39.75 55.85
CA LYS A 118 -56.99 39.03 54.57
C LYS A 118 -56.52 39.92 53.44
N VAL A 119 -55.67 39.39 52.56
CA VAL A 119 -55.19 40.05 51.34
C VAL A 119 -55.67 39.27 50.12
N ILE A 120 -56.28 39.96 49.16
CA ILE A 120 -56.71 39.41 47.88
C ILE A 120 -56.09 40.25 46.77
N ILE A 121 -55.43 39.57 45.82
CA ILE A 121 -54.80 40.20 44.67
C ILE A 121 -55.60 39.79 43.44
N ASN A 122 -56.15 40.78 42.75
CA ASN A 122 -56.86 40.59 41.49
C ASN A 122 -56.03 41.18 40.37
N GLU A 123 -55.48 40.30 39.54
CA GLU A 123 -54.70 40.67 38.36
C GLU A 123 -55.40 40.21 37.10
N SER A 124 -55.57 41.14 36.17
CA SER A 124 -56.01 40.89 34.81
C SER A 124 -55.03 41.51 33.83
N LEU A 125 -55.24 41.33 32.53
CA LEU A 125 -54.39 41.95 31.51
C LEU A 125 -54.35 43.48 31.62
N ARG A 126 -55.44 44.13 32.05
CA ARG A 126 -55.58 45.59 32.10
C ARG A 126 -55.51 46.18 33.51
N ASP A 127 -56.14 45.51 34.47
CA ASP A 127 -56.28 46.03 35.83
C ASP A 127 -55.55 45.13 36.83
N ALA A 128 -54.82 45.74 37.76
CA ALA A 128 -54.21 45.07 38.88
C ALA A 128 -54.60 45.81 40.17
N SER A 129 -55.31 45.12 41.05
CA SER A 129 -55.75 45.69 42.33
C SER A 129 -55.45 44.76 43.49
N LEU A 130 -55.08 45.36 44.61
CA LEU A 130 -54.87 44.66 45.87
C LEU A 130 -55.96 45.11 46.83
N ARG A 131 -56.77 44.17 47.31
CA ARG A 131 -57.66 44.41 48.44
C ARG A 131 -57.06 43.81 49.69
N ILE A 132 -57.12 44.57 50.78
CA ILE A 132 -56.71 44.12 52.09
C ILE A 132 -57.71 44.61 53.13
N THR A 133 -58.19 43.67 53.92
CA THR A 133 -59.08 43.95 55.06
C THR A 133 -58.30 43.69 56.34
N ILE A 134 -58.14 44.73 57.15
CA ILE A 134 -57.34 44.73 58.39
C ILE A 134 -58.29 44.83 59.58
N PRO A 135 -58.24 43.92 60.56
CA PRO A 135 -59.10 43.99 61.73
C PRO A 135 -58.68 45.17 62.62
N TYR A 136 -59.67 45.92 63.11
CA TYR A 136 -59.49 46.83 64.21
C TYR A 136 -59.76 46.06 65.50
N THR A 137 -58.70 45.57 66.14
CA THR A 137 -58.73 44.99 67.50
C THR A 137 -58.54 46.06 68.57
N ALA A 138 -59.33 45.98 69.65
CA ALA A 138 -59.23 46.84 70.81
C ALA A 138 -57.90 46.60 71.54
N SER A 139 -57.16 47.67 71.80
CA SER A 139 -55.95 47.60 72.59
C SER A 139 -55.74 48.82 73.48
N SER A 140 -55.43 48.58 74.76
CA SER A 140 -55.07 49.60 75.75
C SER A 140 -53.75 50.31 75.45
N LEU A 141 -52.92 49.73 74.58
CA LEU A 141 -51.66 50.31 74.12
C LEU A 141 -51.84 51.26 72.92
N ASP A 142 -53.02 51.28 72.29
CA ASP A 142 -53.31 52.19 71.18
C ASP A 142 -53.23 53.65 71.65
N LYS A 143 -52.63 54.51 70.82
CA LYS A 143 -52.61 55.96 71.02
C LYS A 143 -53.18 56.62 69.76
N PRO A 144 -54.40 57.21 69.82
CA PRO A 144 -55.31 57.32 70.97
C PRO A 144 -55.95 55.97 71.41
N ASN A 145 -56.26 55.82 72.70
CA ASN A 145 -56.76 54.57 73.29
C ASN A 145 -58.26 54.37 72.98
N CYS A 146 -58.57 53.35 72.17
CA CYS A 146 -59.92 53.05 71.74
C CYS A 146 -60.86 52.53 72.84
N LEU A 147 -60.32 51.95 73.91
CA LEU A 147 -61.10 51.48 75.08
C LEU A 147 -61.69 52.65 75.89
N SER A 148 -61.24 53.88 75.66
CA SER A 148 -61.90 55.07 76.24
C SER A 148 -63.28 55.36 75.62
N CYS A 149 -63.52 54.83 74.42
CA CYS A 149 -64.73 55.09 73.64
C CYS A 149 -65.63 53.85 73.53
N HIS A 150 -65.08 52.64 73.69
CA HIS A 150 -65.78 51.38 73.46
C HIS A 150 -65.88 50.50 74.70
N ASP A 151 -67.06 49.93 74.93
CA ASP A 151 -67.27 48.88 75.93
C ASP A 151 -66.87 47.51 75.36
N ALA A 152 -65.56 47.29 75.24
CA ALA A 152 -64.97 46.10 74.64
C ALA A 152 -63.79 45.60 75.48
N LYS A 153 -63.44 44.31 75.35
CA LYS A 153 -62.28 43.72 76.04
C LYS A 153 -60.99 43.89 75.22
N GLU A 154 -59.85 43.91 75.90
CA GLU A 154 -58.53 43.85 75.25
C GLU A 154 -58.48 42.67 74.26
N GLY A 155 -58.09 42.94 73.02
CA GLY A 155 -58.02 41.96 71.94
C GLY A 155 -59.34 41.70 71.19
N GLU A 156 -60.45 42.30 71.62
CA GLU A 156 -61.75 42.13 70.94
C GLU A 156 -61.79 42.92 69.61
N VAL A 157 -62.37 42.33 68.56
CA VAL A 157 -62.48 42.99 67.25
C VAL A 157 -63.62 44.02 67.29
N LEU A 158 -63.26 45.31 67.23
CA LEU A 158 -64.18 46.45 67.16
C LEU A 158 -64.74 46.64 65.75
N GLY A 159 -64.00 46.22 64.74
CA GLY A 159 -64.37 46.38 63.35
C GLY A 159 -63.28 45.90 62.40
N ALA A 160 -63.39 46.28 61.14
CA ALA A 160 -62.35 46.07 60.14
C ALA A 160 -62.26 47.29 59.22
N ILE A 161 -61.07 47.52 58.67
CA ILE A 161 -60.81 48.55 57.67
C ILE A 161 -60.45 47.82 56.39
N SER A 162 -61.27 47.96 55.37
CA SER A 162 -61.02 47.36 54.06
C SER A 162 -60.58 48.44 53.09
N LEU A 163 -59.44 48.18 52.45
CA LEU A 163 -58.78 49.06 51.51
C LEU A 163 -58.58 48.33 50.19
N LYS A 164 -58.92 48.99 49.09
CA LYS A 164 -58.58 48.54 47.74
C LYS A 164 -57.56 49.51 47.14
N PHE A 165 -56.37 49.01 46.86
CA PHE A 165 -55.29 49.74 46.21
C PHE A 165 -55.25 49.44 44.72
N ASP A 166 -55.01 50.47 43.92
CA ASP A 166 -54.52 50.30 42.56
C ASP A 166 -53.02 49.98 42.62
N ILE A 167 -52.62 48.88 41.99
CA ILE A 167 -51.21 48.50 41.88
C ILE A 167 -50.73 48.54 40.42
N GLN A 168 -51.48 49.21 39.54
CA GLN A 168 -51.14 49.37 38.13
C GLN A 168 -49.81 50.12 37.94
N ASP A 169 -49.58 51.20 38.71
CA ASP A 169 -48.34 51.97 38.64
C ASP A 169 -47.11 51.13 39.07
N ASP A 170 -47.26 50.31 40.12
CA ASP A 170 -46.22 49.36 40.56
C ASP A 170 -45.93 48.29 39.49
N ARG A 171 -46.97 47.85 38.77
CA ARG A 171 -46.86 46.90 37.66
C ARG A 171 -46.17 47.51 36.44
N ILE A 172 -46.52 48.74 36.06
CA ILE A 172 -45.88 49.45 34.95
C ILE A 172 -44.40 49.67 35.27
N SER A 173 -44.08 50.10 36.50
CA SER A 173 -42.69 50.23 36.97
C SER A 173 -41.93 48.90 36.89
N SER A 174 -42.56 47.81 37.32
CA SER A 174 -41.97 46.46 37.23
C SER A 174 -41.70 46.00 35.79
N ILE A 175 -42.62 46.30 34.86
CA ILE A 175 -42.44 45.98 33.43
C ILE A 175 -41.31 46.84 32.84
N ALA A 176 -41.22 48.11 33.19
CA ALA A 176 -40.14 48.99 32.73
C ALA A 176 -38.76 48.50 33.21
N ILE A 177 -38.65 48.06 34.47
CA ILE A 177 -37.43 47.44 35.01
C ILE A 177 -37.08 46.18 34.21
N LEU A 178 -38.05 45.31 33.93
CA LEU A 178 -37.83 44.09 33.16
C LEU A 178 -37.32 44.38 31.73
N LEU A 179 -37.93 45.36 31.04
CA LEU A 179 -37.51 45.77 29.70
C LEU A 179 -36.08 46.32 29.70
N ASN A 180 -35.72 47.13 30.70
CA ASN A 180 -34.36 47.66 30.84
C ASN A 180 -33.34 46.54 31.07
N VAL A 181 -33.66 45.56 31.93
CA VAL A 181 -32.79 44.40 32.17
C VAL A 181 -32.62 43.57 30.89
N ILE A 182 -33.70 43.30 30.15
CA ILE A 182 -33.64 42.59 28.87
C ILE A 182 -32.76 43.34 27.86
N ALA A 183 -32.90 44.66 27.76
CA ALA A 183 -32.11 45.49 26.85
C ALA A 183 -30.61 45.44 27.19
N ILE A 184 -30.25 45.58 28.47
CA ILE A 184 -28.85 45.52 28.94
C ILE A 184 -28.25 44.13 28.66
N ILE A 185 -28.97 43.05 28.99
CA ILE A 185 -28.49 41.68 28.75
C ILE A 185 -28.33 41.42 27.25
N SER A 186 -29.26 41.88 26.42
CA SER A 186 -29.19 41.71 24.97
C SER A 186 -27.98 42.43 24.37
N LEU A 187 -27.69 43.65 24.81
CA LEU A 187 -26.51 44.41 24.38
C LEU A 187 -25.20 43.72 24.81
N PHE A 188 -25.16 43.22 26.04
CA PHE A 188 -24.02 42.45 26.55
C PHE A 188 -23.82 41.14 25.80
N LEU A 189 -24.90 40.43 25.46
CA LEU A 189 -24.88 39.20 24.65
C LEU A 189 -24.27 39.46 23.26
N ILE A 190 -24.72 40.51 22.57
CA ILE A 190 -24.18 40.88 21.25
C ILE A 190 -22.69 41.16 21.36
N PHE A 191 -22.27 41.93 22.38
CA PHE A 191 -20.86 42.22 22.61
C PHE A 191 -20.03 40.95 22.86
N ILE A 192 -20.50 40.05 23.73
CA ILE A 192 -19.84 38.77 24.01
C ILE A 192 -19.72 37.92 22.74
N LEU A 193 -20.78 37.79 21.94
CA LEU A 193 -20.76 37.00 20.70
C LEU A 193 -19.75 37.55 19.69
N ILE A 194 -19.67 38.88 19.55
CA ILE A 194 -18.68 39.54 18.69
C ILE A 194 -17.27 39.31 19.24
N TYR A 195 -17.07 39.47 20.56
CA TYR A 195 -15.77 39.28 21.20
C TYR A 195 -15.26 37.84 21.05
N ILE A 196 -16.11 36.86 21.37
CA ILE A 196 -15.80 35.43 21.28
C ILE A 196 -15.55 35.03 19.83
N SER A 197 -16.41 35.44 18.88
CA SER A 197 -16.19 35.10 17.47
C SER A 197 -14.88 35.67 16.95
N LYS A 198 -14.50 36.90 17.34
CA LYS A 198 -13.21 37.50 16.97
C LYS A 198 -12.01 36.79 17.59
N LYS A 199 -12.13 36.29 18.83
CA LYS A 199 -11.05 35.59 19.55
C LYS A 199 -10.87 34.13 19.15
N ILE A 200 -11.94 33.41 18.80
CA ILE A 200 -11.90 31.99 18.43
C ILE A 200 -11.52 31.80 16.96
N LYS A 201 -11.90 32.73 16.08
CA LYS A 201 -11.66 32.64 14.64
C LYS A 201 -10.21 32.28 14.28
N PRO A 202 -9.15 32.91 14.86
CA PRO A 202 -7.76 32.56 14.57
C PRO A 202 -7.43 31.08 14.84
N TYR A 203 -7.87 30.53 15.98
CA TYR A 203 -7.62 29.13 16.32
C TYR A 203 -8.25 28.19 15.29
N THR A 204 -9.53 28.38 15.00
CA THR A 204 -10.26 27.52 14.05
C THR A 204 -9.73 27.62 12.62
N SER A 205 -9.30 28.81 12.17
CA SER A 205 -8.71 28.95 10.84
C SER A 205 -7.39 28.20 10.71
N SER A 206 -6.57 28.19 11.76
CA SER A 206 -5.31 27.44 11.77
C SER A 206 -5.55 25.93 11.79
N PHE A 207 -6.54 25.46 12.55
CA PHE A 207 -6.96 24.04 12.51
C PHE A 207 -7.48 23.62 11.14
N ASP A 208 -8.33 24.44 10.50
CA ASP A 208 -8.85 24.15 9.16
C ASP A 208 -7.69 24.06 8.13
N ALA A 209 -6.71 24.98 8.21
CA ALA A 209 -5.54 24.99 7.32
C ALA A 209 -4.62 23.76 7.51
N ILE A 210 -4.35 23.37 8.76
CA ILE A 210 -3.57 22.16 9.08
C ILE A 210 -4.30 20.91 8.55
N THR A 211 -5.62 20.85 8.73
CA THR A 211 -6.44 19.72 8.27
C THR A 211 -6.41 19.57 6.75
N GLU A 212 -6.46 20.69 6.02
CA GLU A 212 -6.38 20.69 4.55
C GLU A 212 -5.03 20.13 4.05
N VAL A 213 -3.93 20.54 4.68
CA VAL A 213 -2.58 20.06 4.35
C VAL A 213 -2.44 18.57 4.68
N LEU A 214 -2.89 18.14 5.86
CA LEU A 214 -2.87 16.73 6.24
C LEU A 214 -3.67 15.86 5.28
N LYS A 215 -4.80 16.36 4.77
CA LYS A 215 -5.59 15.64 3.76
C LYS A 215 -4.81 15.47 2.45
N GLN A 216 -4.15 16.52 1.96
CA GLN A 216 -3.33 16.45 0.75
C GLN A 216 -2.13 15.51 0.92
N VAL A 217 -1.46 15.55 2.08
CA VAL A 217 -0.37 14.63 2.42
C VAL A 217 -0.86 13.18 2.50
N HIS A 218 -2.05 12.96 3.08
CA HIS A 218 -2.69 11.63 3.11
C HIS A 218 -3.01 11.11 1.70
N ASP A 219 -3.40 12.01 0.79
CA ASP A 219 -3.66 11.69 -0.63
C ASP A 219 -2.36 11.58 -1.46
N GLY A 220 -1.17 11.68 -0.83
CA GLY A 220 0.15 11.44 -1.45
C GLY A 220 0.90 12.71 -1.91
N ASP A 221 0.35 13.91 -1.71
CA ASP A 221 1.02 15.16 -2.04
C ASP A 221 1.87 15.65 -0.85
N TYR A 222 3.18 15.38 -0.90
CA TYR A 222 4.14 15.83 0.11
C TYR A 222 4.76 17.20 -0.20
N SER A 223 4.38 17.87 -1.30
CA SER A 223 4.95 19.16 -1.70
C SER A 223 4.29 20.35 -0.98
N VAL A 224 3.15 20.11 -0.35
CA VAL A 224 2.33 21.13 0.29
C VAL A 224 2.84 21.46 1.69
N ARG A 225 2.57 22.68 2.15
CA ARG A 225 2.98 23.16 3.47
C ARG A 225 1.85 23.92 4.13
N ALA A 226 1.70 23.71 5.44
CA ALA A 226 0.82 24.51 6.26
C ALA A 226 1.33 25.95 6.35
N LYS A 227 0.41 26.90 6.20
CA LYS A 227 0.70 28.32 6.42
C LYS A 227 1.08 28.55 7.88
N GLU A 228 1.94 29.53 8.12
CA GLU A 228 2.25 29.95 9.48
C GLU A 228 0.97 30.36 10.21
N GLY A 229 0.79 29.79 11.40
CA GLY A 229 -0.26 30.16 12.32
C GLY A 229 -0.15 31.63 12.77
N VAL A 230 -1.26 32.17 13.29
CA VAL A 230 -1.34 33.57 13.74
C VAL A 230 -0.97 33.70 15.22
N LEU A 231 -1.11 32.61 15.98
CA LEU A 231 -0.80 32.51 17.40
C LEU A 231 0.59 31.86 17.57
N LYS A 232 1.02 31.68 18.82
CA LYS A 232 2.32 31.05 19.07
C LYS A 232 2.22 29.54 18.90
N GLU A 233 1.16 28.96 19.45
CA GLU A 233 0.93 27.52 19.51
C GLU A 233 0.59 26.91 18.14
N ASP A 234 -0.18 27.63 17.31
CA ASP A 234 -0.48 27.19 15.95
C ASP A 234 0.71 27.35 15.00
N LYS A 235 1.57 28.36 15.21
CA LYS A 235 2.83 28.51 14.50
C LYS A 235 3.77 27.35 14.77
N GLU A 236 3.91 26.95 16.03
CA GLU A 236 4.71 25.79 16.43
C GLU A 236 4.18 24.49 15.81
N ALA A 237 2.85 24.28 15.84
CA ALA A 237 2.22 23.12 15.20
C ALA A 237 2.42 23.09 13.68
N SER A 238 2.24 24.22 12.98
CA SER A 238 2.51 24.32 11.54
C SER A 238 3.99 24.06 11.21
N LEU A 239 4.92 24.55 12.04
CA LEU A 239 6.36 24.30 11.87
C LEU A 239 6.69 22.82 12.01
N TRP A 240 6.25 22.16 13.09
CA TRP A 240 6.50 20.72 13.27
C TRP A 240 5.87 19.88 12.17
N LEU A 241 4.66 20.23 11.72
CA LEU A 241 4.02 19.55 10.60
C LEU A 241 4.85 19.71 9.33
N ASN A 242 5.27 20.93 9.01
CA ASN A 242 6.09 21.20 7.83
C ASN A 242 7.45 20.49 7.89
N GLU A 243 8.10 20.43 9.06
CA GLU A 243 9.34 19.66 9.25
C GLU A 243 9.14 18.16 9.03
N ILE A 244 8.02 17.59 9.47
CA ILE A 244 7.69 16.18 9.24
C ILE A 244 7.44 15.94 7.75
N ILE A 245 6.64 16.78 7.10
CA ILE A 245 6.37 16.67 5.66
C ILE A 245 7.67 16.79 4.87
N GLU A 246 8.55 17.73 5.22
CA GLU A 246 9.85 17.91 4.57
C GLU A 246 10.76 16.70 4.74
N LYS A 247 10.83 16.13 5.95
CA LYS A 247 11.58 14.87 6.19
C LYS A 247 11.03 13.73 5.34
N LEU A 248 9.70 13.57 5.27
CA LEU A 248 9.06 12.56 4.44
C LEU A 248 9.35 12.78 2.96
N GLU A 249 9.14 14.00 2.45
CA GLU A 249 9.40 14.36 1.06
C GLU A 249 10.86 14.10 0.67
N THR A 250 11.80 14.48 1.54
CA THR A 250 13.24 14.27 1.32
C THR A 250 13.58 12.79 1.26
N VAL A 251 13.09 12.00 2.22
CA VAL A 251 13.33 10.55 2.26
C VAL A 251 12.70 9.87 1.05
N LEU A 252 11.46 10.18 0.72
CA LEU A 252 10.75 9.57 -0.41
C LEU A 252 11.38 9.93 -1.74
N THR A 253 11.75 11.19 -1.94
CA THR A 253 12.43 11.62 -3.16
C THR A 253 13.83 11.01 -3.25
N GLY A 254 14.54 10.86 -2.13
CA GLY A 254 15.83 10.16 -2.08
C GLY A 254 15.70 8.68 -2.44
N ILE A 255 14.68 8.00 -1.90
CA ILE A 255 14.34 6.62 -2.23
C ILE A 255 13.98 6.52 -3.71
N GLU A 256 13.03 7.33 -4.19
CA GLU A 256 12.59 7.36 -5.60
C GLU A 256 13.78 7.56 -6.55
N LYS A 257 14.67 8.51 -6.27
CA LYS A 257 15.87 8.78 -7.09
C LYS A 257 16.85 7.60 -7.10
N ASN A 258 17.10 6.99 -5.95
CA ASN A 258 17.96 5.81 -5.87
C ASN A 258 17.32 4.61 -6.57
N LEU A 259 16.01 4.43 -6.41
CA LEU A 259 15.27 3.29 -6.95
C LEU A 259 15.03 3.40 -8.46
N THR A 260 14.77 4.59 -9.00
CA THR A 260 14.73 4.83 -10.46
C THR A 260 16.07 4.59 -11.14
N SER A 261 17.19 4.77 -10.42
CA SER A 261 18.51 4.37 -10.95
C SER A 261 18.64 2.85 -11.11
N PHE A 262 17.96 2.06 -10.28
CA PHE A 262 17.92 0.59 -10.37
C PHE A 262 16.90 0.07 -11.39
N VAL A 263 15.76 0.76 -11.53
CA VAL A 263 14.68 0.38 -12.45
C VAL A 263 14.49 1.51 -13.47
N HIS A 264 15.34 1.53 -14.50
CA HIS A 264 15.22 2.47 -15.61
C HIS A 264 13.83 2.35 -16.27
N ASN A 265 13.13 3.47 -16.45
CA ASN A 265 11.87 3.58 -17.23
C ASN A 265 10.63 2.83 -16.70
N ARG A 266 10.45 2.64 -15.39
CA ARG A 266 9.06 2.48 -14.89
C ARG A 266 8.37 3.82 -15.09
N ASN A 267 7.50 3.95 -16.10
CA ASN A 267 6.71 5.16 -16.29
C ASN A 267 5.94 5.45 -14.99
N SER A 268 6.30 6.54 -14.31
CA SER A 268 5.87 6.95 -12.97
C SER A 268 4.38 7.32 -12.85
N ASN A 269 3.54 6.94 -13.80
CA ASN A 269 2.21 7.54 -14.01
C ASN A 269 1.04 6.74 -13.42
N VAL A 270 1.27 5.64 -12.70
CA VAL A 270 0.15 4.79 -12.22
C VAL A 270 -0.27 5.14 -10.79
N ASN A 271 0.62 5.66 -9.95
CA ASN A 271 0.29 5.99 -8.57
C ASN A 271 0.90 7.33 -8.16
N ASN A 272 0.05 8.29 -7.78
CA ASN A 272 0.50 9.59 -7.26
C ASN A 272 1.17 9.46 -5.88
N ASP A 273 1.04 8.29 -5.24
CA ASP A 273 1.67 8.03 -3.95
C ASP A 273 3.11 7.49 -4.11
N LYS A 274 4.06 8.34 -3.76
CA LYS A 274 5.49 8.02 -3.75
C LYS A 274 5.86 6.88 -2.78
N LEU A 275 5.11 6.69 -1.70
CA LEU A 275 5.35 5.59 -0.74
C LEU A 275 5.05 4.23 -1.35
N LEU A 276 3.88 4.10 -2.00
CA LEU A 276 3.48 2.84 -2.64
C LEU A 276 4.44 2.49 -3.77
N THR A 277 4.84 3.48 -4.57
CA THR A 277 5.85 3.30 -5.63
C THR A 277 7.18 2.81 -5.06
N ALA A 278 7.63 3.40 -3.94
CA ALA A 278 8.86 2.96 -3.27
C ALA A 278 8.75 1.52 -2.74
N GLN A 279 7.61 1.14 -2.17
CA GLN A 279 7.37 -0.23 -1.71
C GLN A 279 7.46 -1.24 -2.86
N GLU A 280 6.77 -0.99 -3.97
CA GLU A 280 6.78 -1.88 -5.14
C GLU A 280 8.20 -2.10 -5.68
N ILE A 281 9.02 -1.04 -5.76
CA ILE A 281 10.38 -1.18 -6.26
C ILE A 281 11.28 -1.94 -5.26
N ILE A 282 11.07 -1.77 -3.94
CA ILE A 282 11.80 -2.56 -2.92
C ILE A 282 11.47 -4.05 -3.06
N GLU A 283 10.19 -4.38 -3.26
CA GLU A 283 9.75 -5.75 -3.51
C GLU A 283 10.42 -6.31 -4.78
N ASP A 284 10.40 -5.57 -5.89
CA ASP A 284 11.06 -6.00 -7.14
C ASP A 284 12.57 -6.27 -6.95
N ILE A 285 13.29 -5.39 -6.24
CA ILE A 285 14.73 -5.56 -5.98
C ILE A 285 14.99 -6.82 -5.16
N SER A 286 14.20 -7.04 -4.10
CA SER A 286 14.31 -8.22 -3.24
C SER A 286 14.14 -9.50 -4.05
N GLU A 287 13.17 -9.52 -4.96
CA GLU A 287 12.91 -10.71 -5.74
C GLU A 287 13.93 -10.93 -6.87
N ILE A 288 14.43 -9.86 -7.50
CA ILE A 288 15.55 -9.95 -8.47
C ILE A 288 16.80 -10.49 -7.77
N TYR A 289 17.08 -10.05 -6.55
CA TYR A 289 18.19 -10.58 -5.75
C TYR A 289 18.03 -12.07 -5.46
N ASN A 290 16.83 -12.50 -5.06
CA ASN A 290 16.54 -13.92 -4.80
C ASN A 290 16.63 -14.77 -6.08
N TYR A 291 16.14 -14.25 -7.20
CA TYR A 291 16.29 -14.88 -8.51
C TYR A 291 17.77 -15.10 -8.85
N LYS A 292 18.59 -14.04 -8.75
CA LYS A 292 20.04 -14.10 -9.01
C LYS A 292 20.71 -15.18 -8.17
N LYS A 293 20.47 -15.17 -6.85
CA LYS A 293 21.05 -16.13 -5.92
C LYS A 293 20.65 -17.58 -6.25
N THR A 294 19.45 -17.78 -6.79
CA THR A 294 18.97 -19.09 -7.22
C THR A 294 19.74 -19.56 -8.45
N ILE A 295 19.81 -18.74 -9.51
CA ILE A 295 20.47 -19.13 -10.76
C ILE A 295 21.98 -19.31 -10.62
N GLU A 296 22.63 -18.64 -9.65
CA GLU A 296 24.06 -18.85 -9.34
C GLU A 296 24.36 -20.32 -8.95
N THR A 297 23.39 -21.02 -8.37
CA THR A 297 23.52 -22.42 -7.95
C THR A 297 23.04 -23.44 -8.98
N ASP A 298 22.37 -23.00 -10.05
CA ASP A 298 21.90 -23.88 -11.12
C ASP A 298 23.09 -24.43 -11.93
N LEU A 299 23.07 -25.73 -12.22
CA LEU A 299 24.20 -26.45 -12.81
C LEU A 299 24.31 -26.29 -14.32
N THR A 300 23.16 -26.20 -15.01
CA THR A 300 23.10 -26.14 -16.48
C THR A 300 22.50 -24.83 -16.95
N LYS A 301 22.82 -24.44 -18.19
CA LYS A 301 22.16 -23.29 -18.84
C LYS A 301 20.65 -23.48 -19.00
N ASP A 302 20.19 -24.72 -19.16
CA ASP A 302 18.78 -25.04 -19.35
C ASP A 302 17.98 -24.79 -18.06
N ASP A 303 18.56 -25.08 -16.89
CA ASP A 303 17.97 -24.75 -15.59
C ASP A 303 17.82 -23.23 -15.42
N ILE A 304 18.84 -22.47 -15.81
CA ILE A 304 18.82 -21.00 -15.76
C ILE A 304 17.73 -20.45 -16.68
N TYR A 305 17.64 -20.94 -17.92
CA TYR A 305 16.56 -20.57 -18.84
C TYR A 305 15.19 -20.93 -18.28
N TYR A 306 15.06 -22.09 -17.62
CA TYR A 306 13.82 -22.48 -16.95
C TYR A 306 13.41 -21.48 -15.87
N ARG A 307 14.34 -20.99 -15.03
CA ARG A 307 14.04 -19.94 -14.04
C ARG A 307 13.59 -18.64 -14.71
N LEU A 308 14.26 -18.22 -15.77
CA LEU A 308 13.88 -17.03 -16.52
C LEU A 308 12.47 -17.17 -17.10
N ILE A 309 12.13 -18.35 -17.65
CA ILE A 309 10.78 -18.65 -18.16
C ILE A 309 9.73 -18.54 -17.05
N GLN A 310 10.00 -19.07 -15.85
CA GLN A 310 9.10 -18.94 -14.70
C GLN A 310 8.88 -17.47 -14.31
N VAL A 311 9.93 -16.65 -14.30
CA VAL A 311 9.81 -15.22 -14.02
C VAL A 311 8.92 -14.52 -15.07
N LEU A 312 9.19 -14.74 -16.36
CA LEU A 312 8.40 -14.11 -17.43
C LEU A 312 6.93 -14.56 -17.39
N LYS A 313 6.68 -15.85 -17.16
CA LYS A 313 5.35 -16.43 -17.22
C LYS A 313 4.53 -16.24 -15.94
N ASP A 314 5.05 -16.70 -14.80
CA ASP A 314 4.26 -16.85 -13.59
C ASP A 314 4.26 -15.56 -12.77
N LYS A 315 5.31 -14.75 -12.90
CA LYS A 315 5.48 -13.52 -12.13
C LYS A 315 5.15 -12.25 -12.92
N LEU A 316 5.72 -12.10 -14.11
CA LEU A 316 5.42 -10.95 -14.99
C LEU A 316 4.12 -11.15 -15.80
N LEU A 317 3.51 -12.34 -15.69
CA LEU A 317 2.23 -12.70 -16.30
C LEU A 317 2.22 -12.53 -17.84
N ILE A 318 3.37 -12.81 -18.48
CA ILE A 318 3.51 -12.72 -19.93
C ILE A 318 2.92 -13.98 -20.56
N LYS A 319 1.78 -13.81 -21.25
CA LYS A 319 0.99 -14.93 -21.78
C LYS A 319 1.66 -15.65 -22.95
N SER A 320 2.23 -14.90 -23.90
CA SER A 320 2.76 -15.45 -25.15
C SER A 320 4.12 -14.86 -25.47
N PHE A 321 5.16 -15.70 -25.35
CA PHE A 321 6.53 -15.32 -25.65
C PHE A 321 7.38 -16.50 -26.12
N TYR A 322 8.54 -16.14 -26.68
CA TYR A 322 9.58 -17.03 -27.18
C TYR A 322 10.93 -16.54 -26.67
N ILE A 323 11.81 -17.49 -26.40
CA ILE A 323 13.22 -17.21 -26.11
C ILE A 323 14.03 -17.85 -27.22
N PHE A 324 14.76 -17.01 -27.95
CA PHE A 324 15.67 -17.44 -29.01
C PHE A 324 17.11 -17.28 -28.53
N GLU A 325 17.93 -18.32 -28.70
CA GLU A 325 19.38 -18.22 -28.57
C GLU A 325 19.99 -18.12 -29.97
N ASN A 326 20.79 -17.09 -30.21
CA ASN A 326 21.47 -16.86 -31.48
C ASN A 326 22.96 -17.16 -31.31
N ASP A 327 23.48 -18.02 -32.19
CA ASP A 327 24.90 -18.24 -32.37
C ASP A 327 25.44 -17.22 -33.36
N LEU A 328 26.19 -16.24 -32.88
CA LEU A 328 26.69 -15.13 -33.69
C LEU A 328 27.87 -15.57 -34.57
N ILE A 329 28.54 -16.68 -34.27
CA ILE A 329 29.63 -17.19 -35.11
C ILE A 329 29.06 -18.00 -36.27
N LYS A 330 28.17 -18.95 -35.97
CA LYS A 330 27.50 -19.78 -36.98
C LYS A 330 26.39 -19.02 -37.73
N ASP A 331 25.96 -17.90 -37.19
CA ASP A 331 24.84 -17.07 -37.64
C ASP A 331 23.52 -17.86 -37.75
N GLU A 332 23.28 -18.70 -36.73
CA GLU A 332 22.11 -19.57 -36.62
C GLU A 332 21.31 -19.27 -35.34
N ARG A 333 20.00 -19.51 -35.38
CA ARG A 333 19.09 -19.34 -34.23
C ARG A 333 18.52 -20.68 -33.78
N THR A 334 18.49 -20.88 -32.47
CA THR A 334 17.78 -21.98 -31.81
C THR A 334 16.63 -21.45 -30.95
N ILE A 335 15.56 -22.23 -30.85
CA ILE A 335 14.40 -21.90 -30.02
C ILE A 335 14.59 -22.59 -28.67
N ILE A 336 14.80 -21.81 -27.62
CA ILE A 336 14.94 -22.32 -26.24
C ILE A 336 13.57 -22.53 -25.61
N TYR A 337 12.64 -21.61 -25.85
CA TYR A 337 11.28 -21.70 -25.35
C TYR A 337 10.27 -21.20 -26.38
N SER A 338 9.12 -21.90 -26.43
CA SER A 338 7.94 -21.48 -27.18
C SER A 338 6.70 -21.68 -26.33
N THR A 339 5.81 -20.69 -26.35
CA THR A 339 4.50 -20.82 -25.73
C THR A 339 3.67 -21.84 -26.54
N LYS A 340 2.99 -22.77 -25.85
CA LYS A 340 2.15 -23.78 -26.51
C LYS A 340 1.09 -23.12 -27.40
N ASP A 341 0.81 -23.75 -28.54
CA ASP A 341 -0.25 -23.37 -29.48
C ASP A 341 -0.14 -21.97 -30.11
N SER A 342 1.04 -21.32 -30.03
CA SER A 342 1.32 -20.10 -30.78
C SER A 342 2.44 -20.33 -31.82
N LYS A 343 2.54 -19.43 -32.80
CA LYS A 343 3.67 -19.35 -33.73
C LYS A 343 4.37 -17.99 -33.56
N PRO A 344 5.71 -17.94 -33.58
CA PRO A 344 6.39 -16.66 -33.51
C PRO A 344 6.16 -15.87 -34.80
N CYS A 345 6.08 -14.55 -34.70
CA CYS A 345 6.04 -13.72 -35.91
C CYS A 345 7.38 -13.75 -36.65
N CYS A 346 8.47 -14.06 -35.95
CA CYS A 346 9.82 -14.16 -36.49
C CYS A 346 10.25 -15.63 -36.59
N ASN A 347 10.47 -16.13 -37.82
CA ASN A 347 10.88 -17.52 -38.09
C ASN A 347 12.29 -17.62 -38.72
N ILE A 348 13.19 -16.71 -38.35
CA ILE A 348 14.57 -16.70 -38.83
C ILE A 348 15.33 -17.86 -38.17
N LEU A 349 16.00 -18.70 -38.96
CA LEU A 349 16.87 -19.78 -38.44
C LEU A 349 18.35 -19.58 -38.79
N ARG A 350 18.65 -18.85 -39.87
CA ARG A 350 19.99 -18.56 -40.37
C ARG A 350 20.09 -17.10 -40.82
N ASN A 351 21.31 -16.59 -40.96
CA ASN A 351 21.59 -15.20 -41.35
C ASN A 351 20.94 -14.20 -40.36
N VAL A 352 21.01 -14.52 -39.07
CA VAL A 352 20.32 -13.80 -38.00
C VAL A 352 20.84 -12.37 -37.89
N LYS A 353 22.15 -12.16 -38.03
CA LYS A 353 22.80 -10.85 -37.95
C LYS A 353 22.26 -9.83 -38.96
N GLU A 354 21.93 -10.28 -40.16
CA GLU A 354 21.41 -9.40 -41.21
C GLU A 354 19.88 -9.24 -41.12
N GLN A 355 19.18 -10.35 -40.87
CA GLN A 355 17.72 -10.41 -40.97
C GLN A 355 17.00 -9.94 -39.70
N CYS A 356 17.55 -10.21 -38.51
CA CYS A 356 16.89 -9.85 -37.26
C CYS A 356 17.23 -8.40 -36.89
N ARG A 357 16.22 -7.52 -36.95
CA ARG A 357 16.40 -6.10 -36.60
C ARG A 357 16.86 -5.91 -35.15
N ALA A 358 16.26 -6.64 -34.21
CA ALA A 358 16.59 -6.51 -32.79
C ALA A 358 18.08 -6.80 -32.57
N GLU A 359 18.60 -7.87 -33.16
CA GLU A 359 20.02 -8.22 -33.10
C GLU A 359 20.91 -7.21 -33.81
N ARG A 360 20.57 -6.81 -35.04
CA ARG A 360 21.39 -5.87 -35.83
C ARG A 360 21.53 -4.49 -35.18
N THR A 361 20.52 -4.06 -34.44
CA THR A 361 20.47 -2.73 -33.81
C THR A 361 20.82 -2.76 -32.33
N ASP A 362 20.83 -3.94 -31.70
CA ASP A 362 20.92 -4.11 -30.26
C ASP A 362 19.93 -3.21 -29.48
N THR A 363 18.74 -3.02 -30.04
CA THR A 363 17.68 -2.18 -29.46
C THR A 363 16.37 -2.93 -29.38
N ILE A 364 15.54 -2.58 -28.39
CA ILE A 364 14.19 -3.12 -28.28
C ILE A 364 13.38 -2.68 -29.50
N VAL A 365 12.75 -3.66 -30.15
CA VAL A 365 11.87 -3.43 -31.30
C VAL A 365 10.42 -3.59 -30.85
N LEU A 366 9.64 -2.51 -30.99
CA LEU A 366 8.20 -2.47 -30.73
C LEU A 366 7.48 -2.33 -32.08
N SER A 367 6.53 -3.23 -32.38
CA SER A 367 5.78 -3.22 -33.65
C SER A 367 5.01 -1.92 -33.90
N GLU A 368 4.50 -1.28 -32.85
CA GLU A 368 3.64 -0.09 -32.98
C GLU A 368 4.42 1.17 -33.38
N ASN A 369 5.75 1.18 -33.17
CA ASN A 369 6.57 2.36 -33.40
C ASN A 369 6.59 2.73 -34.89
N PHE A 370 6.49 1.73 -35.77
CA PHE A 370 6.43 1.93 -37.22
C PHE A 370 5.83 0.70 -37.92
N PRO A 371 4.95 0.87 -38.93
CA PRO A 371 4.45 -0.26 -39.72
C PRO A 371 5.61 -1.07 -40.35
N GLU A 372 5.57 -2.39 -40.23
CA GLU A 372 6.61 -3.30 -40.74
C GLU A 372 8.04 -2.96 -40.25
N ILE A 373 8.19 -2.45 -39.02
CA ILE A 373 9.49 -2.10 -38.43
C ILE A 373 10.53 -3.22 -38.58
N CYS A 374 10.11 -4.49 -38.51
CA CYS A 374 10.92 -5.65 -38.88
C CYS A 374 10.29 -6.38 -40.08
N ARG A 375 10.88 -6.21 -41.28
CA ARG A 375 10.39 -6.79 -42.54
C ARG A 375 10.27 -8.32 -42.57
N VAL A 376 10.99 -9.01 -41.70
CA VAL A 376 11.01 -10.47 -41.64
C VAL A 376 9.95 -11.02 -40.68
N ALA A 377 9.42 -10.17 -39.80
CA ALA A 377 8.35 -10.54 -38.89
C ALA A 377 7.01 -10.57 -39.66
N THR A 378 6.41 -11.75 -39.81
CA THR A 378 5.13 -11.96 -40.49
C THR A 378 4.11 -12.55 -39.51
N CYS A 379 3.36 -11.69 -38.83
CA CYS A 379 2.26 -12.12 -37.96
C CYS A 379 1.01 -12.43 -38.81
N LYS A 380 0.49 -13.66 -38.75
CA LYS A 380 -0.83 -13.99 -39.32
C LYS A 380 -1.90 -13.49 -38.32
N ASN A 381 -2.66 -12.47 -38.73
CA ASN A 381 -3.53 -11.62 -37.90
C ASN A 381 -2.70 -10.62 -37.08
N CYS A 382 -2.98 -9.32 -37.23
CA CYS A 382 -2.22 -8.21 -36.65
C CYS A 382 -2.16 -8.26 -35.11
N THR A 383 -1.23 -9.05 -34.57
CA THR A 383 -0.80 -9.01 -33.18
C THR A 383 0.44 -8.14 -33.08
N ASP A 384 0.45 -7.21 -32.13
CA ASP A 384 1.66 -6.45 -31.82
C ASP A 384 2.74 -7.37 -31.23
N TYR A 385 3.99 -7.01 -31.41
CA TYR A 385 5.11 -7.78 -30.89
C TYR A 385 6.21 -6.87 -30.32
N ILE A 386 6.94 -7.44 -29.36
CA ILE A 386 8.10 -6.81 -28.74
C ILE A 386 9.27 -7.78 -28.85
N CYS A 387 10.39 -7.32 -29.40
CA CYS A 387 11.65 -8.06 -29.40
C CYS A 387 12.65 -7.35 -28.49
N ILE A 388 13.11 -8.04 -27.44
CA ILE A 388 14.12 -7.56 -26.52
C ILE A 388 15.41 -8.35 -26.81
N PRO A 389 16.38 -7.76 -27.53
CA PRO A 389 17.67 -8.38 -27.75
C PRO A 389 18.50 -8.29 -26.47
N PHE A 390 19.37 -9.27 -26.28
CA PHE A 390 20.22 -9.35 -25.11
C PHE A 390 21.54 -10.07 -25.43
N LEU A 391 22.61 -9.30 -25.52
CA LEU A 391 23.94 -9.82 -25.81
C LEU A 391 24.55 -10.49 -24.56
N ILE A 392 24.77 -11.80 -24.63
CA ILE A 392 25.42 -12.58 -23.55
C ILE A 392 26.94 -12.43 -23.67
N SER A 393 27.48 -12.69 -24.85
CA SER A 393 28.91 -12.56 -25.18
C SER A 393 29.06 -12.19 -26.65
N GLU A 394 30.28 -11.97 -27.13
CA GLU A 394 30.53 -11.71 -28.57
C GLU A 394 30.07 -12.85 -29.50
N GLN A 395 29.86 -14.05 -28.95
CA GLN A 395 29.52 -15.26 -29.71
C GLN A 395 28.05 -15.66 -29.58
N LYS A 396 27.36 -15.19 -28.53
CA LYS A 396 26.02 -15.64 -28.18
C LYS A 396 25.15 -14.45 -27.80
N SER A 397 23.94 -14.40 -28.34
CA SER A 397 22.89 -13.48 -27.89
C SER A 397 21.59 -14.23 -27.64
N VAL A 398 20.71 -13.62 -26.86
CA VAL A 398 19.36 -14.10 -26.60
C VAL A 398 18.38 -13.03 -27.06
N THR A 399 17.33 -13.42 -27.76
CA THR A 399 16.22 -12.52 -28.09
C THR A 399 14.95 -13.03 -27.42
N ILE A 400 14.32 -12.21 -26.57
CA ILE A 400 12.96 -12.48 -26.10
C ILE A 400 11.99 -11.86 -27.11
N HIS A 401 11.10 -12.68 -27.67
CA HIS A 401 10.05 -12.24 -28.58
C HIS A 401 8.69 -12.44 -27.92
N ILE A 402 8.01 -11.35 -27.59
CA ILE A 402 6.71 -11.33 -26.90
C ILE A 402 5.63 -10.96 -27.91
N LEU A 403 4.50 -11.67 -27.86
CA LEU A 403 3.32 -11.42 -28.69
C LEU A 403 2.20 -10.83 -27.82
N CYS A 404 1.61 -9.74 -28.30
CA CYS A 404 0.51 -9.04 -27.65
C CYS A 404 -0.74 -9.14 -28.53
N ASP A 405 -1.85 -9.58 -27.93
CA ASP A 405 -3.14 -9.75 -28.60
C ASP A 405 -3.98 -8.47 -28.62
N ASN A 406 -3.70 -7.51 -27.74
CA ASN A 406 -4.41 -6.24 -27.63
C ASN A 406 -3.52 -5.10 -27.09
N GLU A 407 -4.04 -3.87 -27.13
CA GLU A 407 -3.33 -2.66 -26.69
C GLU A 407 -3.03 -2.67 -25.17
N GLU A 408 -3.88 -3.30 -24.37
CA GLU A 408 -3.68 -3.43 -22.92
C GLU A 408 -2.46 -4.31 -22.60
N CYS A 409 -2.33 -5.43 -23.30
CA CYS A 409 -1.16 -6.31 -23.23
C CYS A 409 0.11 -5.55 -23.62
N LEU A 410 0.07 -4.78 -24.70
CA LEU A 410 1.22 -3.98 -25.15
C LEU A 410 1.64 -2.93 -24.10
N LYS A 411 0.67 -2.23 -23.50
CA LYS A 411 0.91 -1.27 -22.40
C LYS A 411 1.49 -1.97 -21.16
N HIS A 412 0.96 -3.13 -20.78
CA HIS A 412 1.48 -3.92 -19.66
C HIS A 412 2.93 -4.32 -19.90
N ILE A 413 3.25 -4.92 -21.05
CA ILE A 413 4.62 -5.35 -21.33
C ILE A 413 5.57 -4.15 -21.40
N LYS A 414 5.17 -3.03 -22.01
CA LYS A 414 5.97 -1.80 -22.00
C LYS A 414 6.36 -1.34 -20.62
N TYR A 415 5.42 -1.37 -19.68
CA TYR A 415 5.68 -1.02 -18.29
C TYR A 415 6.65 -2.00 -17.62
N GLN A 416 6.63 -3.27 -18.02
CA GLN A 416 7.51 -4.33 -17.51
C GLN A 416 8.86 -4.43 -18.24
N ILE A 417 9.11 -3.70 -19.34
CA ILE A 417 10.38 -3.78 -20.09
C ILE A 417 11.59 -3.51 -19.18
N GLY A 418 11.49 -2.52 -18.29
CA GLY A 418 12.57 -2.17 -17.36
C GLY A 418 12.94 -3.33 -16.44
N ILE A 419 11.93 -4.00 -15.85
CA ILE A 419 12.18 -5.14 -14.96
C ILE A 419 12.63 -6.39 -15.73
N ILE A 420 12.10 -6.64 -16.94
CA ILE A 420 12.56 -7.74 -17.81
C ILE A 420 14.05 -7.58 -18.11
N LYS A 421 14.47 -6.35 -18.48
CA LYS A 421 15.90 -6.03 -18.70
C LYS A 421 16.73 -6.31 -17.46
N LYS A 422 16.23 -5.96 -16.27
CA LYS A 422 16.97 -6.19 -15.03
C LYS A 422 17.16 -7.69 -14.74
N TYR A 423 16.14 -8.52 -14.95
CA TYR A 423 16.30 -9.97 -14.86
C TYR A 423 17.31 -10.52 -15.87
N LEU A 424 17.29 -10.01 -17.10
CA LEU A 424 18.27 -10.39 -18.13
C LEU A 424 19.69 -9.99 -17.71
N GLU A 425 19.90 -8.75 -17.24
CA GLU A 425 21.19 -8.25 -16.76
C GLU A 425 21.76 -9.12 -15.63
N GLU A 426 20.94 -9.52 -14.66
CA GLU A 426 21.39 -10.45 -13.61
C GLU A 426 21.61 -11.86 -14.14
N THR A 427 20.92 -12.28 -15.21
CA THR A 427 21.11 -13.60 -15.83
C THR A 427 22.41 -13.69 -16.62
N LYS A 428 22.83 -12.61 -17.28
CA LYS A 428 23.98 -12.59 -18.20
C LYS A 428 25.28 -13.16 -17.62
N PRO A 429 25.82 -12.66 -16.50
CA PRO A 429 27.13 -13.12 -16.04
C PRO A 429 27.11 -14.60 -15.65
N ILE A 430 25.99 -15.10 -15.13
CA ILE A 430 25.83 -16.52 -14.78
C ILE A 430 25.73 -17.37 -16.05
N LEU A 431 24.91 -16.95 -17.02
CA LEU A 431 24.77 -17.67 -18.28
C LEU A 431 26.07 -17.68 -19.09
N GLU A 432 26.76 -16.54 -19.16
CA GLU A 432 28.09 -16.40 -19.79
C GLU A 432 29.11 -17.32 -19.13
N SER A 433 29.16 -17.36 -17.80
CA SER A 433 30.03 -18.26 -17.05
C SER A 433 29.74 -19.73 -17.36
N ARG A 434 28.47 -20.14 -17.37
CA ARG A 434 28.07 -21.53 -17.69
C ARG A 434 28.42 -21.89 -19.13
N MET A 435 28.11 -21.03 -20.10
CA MET A 435 28.48 -21.25 -21.50
C MET A 435 29.99 -21.33 -21.70
N LEU A 436 30.77 -20.48 -21.03
CA LEU A 436 32.23 -20.53 -21.08
C LEU A 436 32.75 -21.84 -20.49
N MET A 437 32.21 -22.28 -19.34
CA MET A 437 32.58 -23.56 -18.73
C MET A 437 32.26 -24.74 -19.64
N ASP A 438 31.12 -24.72 -20.33
CA ASP A 438 30.75 -25.75 -21.33
C ASP A 438 31.78 -25.78 -22.48
N VAL A 439 32.14 -24.62 -23.04
CA VAL A 439 33.15 -24.53 -24.12
C VAL A 439 34.53 -24.98 -23.63
N LEU A 440 34.96 -24.58 -22.44
CA LEU A 440 36.23 -25.00 -21.86
C LEU A 440 36.25 -26.51 -21.61
N ARG A 441 35.13 -27.07 -21.16
CA ARG A 441 34.97 -28.51 -21.00
C ARG A 441 35.08 -29.22 -22.34
N GLU A 442 34.36 -28.77 -23.36
CA GLU A 442 34.45 -29.36 -24.71
C GLU A 442 35.87 -29.30 -25.27
N ARG A 443 36.56 -28.16 -25.15
CA ARG A 443 37.96 -28.03 -25.59
C ARG A 443 38.91 -28.95 -24.83
N ASN A 444 38.67 -29.18 -23.54
CA ASN A 444 39.45 -30.11 -22.74
C ASN A 444 39.23 -31.59 -23.10
N LEU A 445 38.19 -31.91 -23.87
CA LEU A 445 37.85 -33.28 -24.30
C LEU A 445 38.34 -33.60 -25.72
N VAL A 446 38.92 -32.64 -26.42
CA VAL A 446 39.41 -32.77 -27.80
C VAL A 446 40.93 -32.58 -27.83
N ASP A 447 41.62 -33.34 -28.68
CA ASP A 447 43.05 -33.19 -28.94
C ASP A 447 43.31 -32.01 -29.90
N GLY A 448 44.19 -31.09 -29.51
CA GLY A 448 44.42 -29.84 -30.25
C GLY A 448 45.07 -30.00 -31.62
N LEU A 449 45.83 -31.08 -31.86
CA LEU A 449 46.49 -31.32 -33.14
C LEU A 449 45.56 -31.97 -34.17
N THR A 450 44.82 -32.99 -33.73
CA THR A 450 44.00 -33.85 -34.61
C THR A 450 42.53 -33.46 -34.67
N GLY A 451 42.05 -32.70 -33.68
CA GLY A 451 40.65 -32.35 -33.51
C GLY A 451 39.75 -33.58 -33.25
N LEU A 452 40.33 -34.70 -32.79
CA LEU A 452 39.62 -35.90 -32.35
C LEU A 452 39.35 -35.82 -30.85
N TYR A 453 38.46 -36.66 -30.32
CA TYR A 453 38.32 -36.76 -28.87
C TYR A 453 39.64 -37.25 -28.24
N ASN A 454 39.93 -36.83 -27.03
CA ASN A 454 41.11 -37.29 -26.29
C ASN A 454 40.71 -38.37 -25.26
N ARG A 455 41.70 -38.96 -24.59
CA ARG A 455 41.48 -39.99 -23.58
C ARG A 455 40.48 -39.59 -22.47
N LYS A 456 40.45 -38.32 -22.05
CA LYS A 456 39.49 -37.86 -21.03
C LYS A 456 38.04 -37.98 -21.49
N TYR A 457 37.77 -37.77 -22.78
CA TYR A 457 36.43 -38.01 -23.33
C TYR A 457 36.03 -39.48 -23.25
N LEU A 458 36.96 -40.40 -23.53
CA LEU A 458 36.70 -41.83 -23.39
C LEU A 458 36.35 -42.20 -21.95
N ASP A 459 37.12 -41.68 -20.98
CA ASP A 459 36.84 -41.87 -19.55
C ASP A 459 35.45 -41.34 -19.19
N GLU A 460 35.11 -40.10 -19.59
CA GLU A 460 33.78 -39.53 -19.35
C GLU A 460 32.66 -40.32 -20.04
N PHE A 461 32.89 -40.82 -21.26
CA PHE A 461 31.92 -41.61 -22.00
C PHE A 461 31.63 -42.94 -21.32
N ILE A 462 32.69 -43.65 -20.89
CA ILE A 462 32.60 -44.93 -20.18
C ILE A 462 31.89 -44.76 -18.84
N ASP A 463 32.20 -43.69 -18.09
CA ASP A 463 31.64 -43.50 -16.75
C ASP A 463 30.21 -42.97 -16.79
N LYS A 464 29.89 -42.07 -17.72
CA LYS A 464 28.63 -41.31 -17.72
C LYS A 464 27.59 -41.75 -18.74
N LYS A 465 28.00 -42.21 -19.92
CA LYS A 465 27.07 -42.50 -21.03
C LYS A 465 26.88 -43.99 -21.25
N MET A 466 27.97 -44.75 -21.29
CA MET A 466 27.96 -46.18 -21.56
C MET A 466 27.02 -46.99 -20.64
N PRO A 467 26.91 -46.75 -19.32
CA PRO A 467 26.02 -47.54 -18.46
C PRO A 467 24.54 -47.44 -18.87
N HIS A 468 24.10 -46.26 -19.31
CA HIS A 468 22.74 -46.04 -19.80
C HIS A 468 22.52 -46.71 -21.17
N GLU A 469 23.49 -46.61 -22.07
CA GLU A 469 23.43 -47.23 -23.41
C GLU A 469 23.44 -48.77 -23.31
N LEU A 470 24.23 -49.35 -22.42
CA LEU A 470 24.24 -50.79 -22.14
C LEU A 470 22.90 -51.29 -21.60
N ALA A 471 22.25 -50.52 -20.72
CA ALA A 471 20.91 -50.85 -20.22
C ALA A 471 19.84 -50.84 -21.34
N GLN A 472 20.10 -50.15 -22.45
CA GLN A 472 19.27 -50.15 -23.66
C GLN A 472 19.66 -51.26 -24.66
N GLY A 473 20.62 -52.13 -24.30
CA GLY A 473 21.09 -53.23 -25.15
C GLY A 473 22.10 -52.82 -26.23
N ILE A 474 22.67 -51.62 -26.15
CA ILE A 474 23.69 -51.18 -27.11
C ILE A 474 24.97 -51.99 -26.89
N THR A 475 25.53 -52.51 -27.98
CA THR A 475 26.85 -53.20 -27.99
C THR A 475 27.88 -52.36 -28.73
N TYR A 476 29.17 -52.66 -28.54
CA TYR A 476 30.27 -51.88 -29.09
C TYR A 476 31.35 -52.73 -29.76
N ALA A 477 32.01 -52.17 -30.76
CA ALA A 477 33.30 -52.64 -31.25
C ALA A 477 34.34 -51.59 -30.91
N VAL A 478 35.48 -52.06 -30.40
CA VAL A 478 36.63 -51.25 -30.05
C VAL A 478 37.74 -51.59 -31.04
N MET A 479 38.21 -50.60 -31.78
CA MET A 479 39.36 -50.73 -32.67
C MET A 479 40.50 -49.91 -32.11
N PHE A 480 41.69 -50.50 -32.01
CA PHE A 480 42.94 -49.85 -31.60
C PHE A 480 43.86 -49.78 -32.82
N LEU A 481 44.35 -48.58 -33.10
CA LEU A 481 45.11 -48.26 -34.31
C LEU A 481 46.42 -47.58 -33.92
N ASP A 482 47.47 -47.85 -34.69
CA ASP A 482 48.76 -47.19 -34.54
C ASP A 482 49.52 -47.13 -35.88
N ILE A 483 50.19 -46.01 -36.11
CA ILE A 483 50.90 -45.73 -37.37
C ILE A 483 52.21 -46.52 -37.43
N ASP A 484 52.35 -47.34 -38.46
CA ASP A 484 53.50 -48.20 -38.64
C ASP A 484 54.79 -47.39 -38.86
N TYR A 485 55.76 -47.59 -37.96
CA TYR A 485 57.05 -46.91 -37.95
C TYR A 485 56.93 -45.37 -37.85
N PHE A 486 56.02 -44.85 -37.02
CA PHE A 486 55.86 -43.41 -36.82
C PHE A 486 57.11 -42.74 -36.24
N LYS A 487 57.74 -43.35 -35.23
CA LYS A 487 59.02 -42.85 -34.69
C LYS A 487 60.08 -42.61 -35.78
N MET A 488 60.18 -43.52 -36.76
CA MET A 488 61.11 -43.36 -37.88
C MET A 488 60.77 -42.13 -38.74
N VAL A 489 59.49 -41.75 -38.87
CA VAL A 489 59.11 -40.51 -39.55
C VAL A 489 59.63 -39.31 -38.79
N ASN A 490 59.38 -39.23 -37.48
CA ASN A 490 59.84 -38.12 -36.66
C ASN A 490 61.36 -38.00 -36.67
N ASP A 491 62.05 -39.13 -36.56
CA ASP A 491 63.52 -39.18 -36.55
C ASP A 491 64.14 -38.79 -37.91
N THR A 492 63.44 -39.07 -39.03
CA THR A 492 63.95 -38.81 -40.40
C THR A 492 63.55 -37.44 -40.94
N TYR A 493 62.29 -37.05 -40.73
CA TYR A 493 61.67 -35.89 -41.37
C TYR A 493 61.32 -34.76 -40.38
N GLY A 494 61.55 -34.98 -39.08
CA GLY A 494 61.21 -34.03 -38.02
C GLY A 494 59.76 -34.12 -37.55
N HIS A 495 59.47 -33.46 -36.43
CA HIS A 495 58.16 -33.51 -35.78
C HIS A 495 57.03 -32.89 -36.63
N ASP A 496 57.31 -31.86 -37.42
CA ASP A 496 56.30 -31.23 -38.29
C ASP A 496 55.74 -32.22 -39.33
N ALA A 497 56.59 -33.11 -39.86
CA ALA A 497 56.17 -34.17 -40.76
C ALA A 497 55.33 -35.23 -40.04
N GLY A 498 55.68 -35.57 -38.80
CA GLY A 498 54.88 -36.45 -37.95
C GLY A 498 53.49 -35.88 -37.67
N ASP A 499 53.41 -34.61 -37.30
CA ASP A 499 52.16 -33.89 -37.02
C ASP A 499 51.25 -33.86 -38.26
N ALA A 500 51.81 -33.61 -39.45
CA ALA A 500 51.07 -33.66 -40.70
C ALA A 500 50.47 -35.05 -40.98
N ILE A 501 51.20 -36.13 -40.66
CA ILE A 501 50.69 -37.50 -40.81
C ILE A 501 49.55 -37.77 -39.82
N LEU A 502 49.68 -37.35 -38.57
CA LEU A 502 48.63 -37.52 -37.56
C LEU A 502 47.34 -36.80 -37.98
N GLN A 503 47.44 -35.57 -38.47
CA GLN A 503 46.31 -34.81 -38.99
C GLN A 503 45.66 -35.49 -40.20
N LYS A 504 46.47 -36.09 -41.08
CA LYS A 504 45.95 -36.77 -42.26
C LYS A 504 45.28 -38.09 -41.92
N LEU A 505 45.84 -38.89 -41.02
CA LEU A 505 45.18 -40.08 -40.50
C LEU A 505 43.84 -39.71 -39.86
N SER A 506 43.83 -38.66 -39.04
CA SER A 506 42.62 -38.16 -38.38
C SER A 506 41.53 -37.77 -39.38
N SER A 507 41.90 -37.07 -40.45
CA SER A 507 40.99 -36.72 -41.54
C SER A 507 40.47 -37.94 -42.28
N THR A 508 41.32 -38.94 -42.51
CA THR A 508 40.98 -40.21 -43.17
C THR A 508 39.98 -41.02 -42.34
N MET A 509 40.20 -41.10 -41.03
CA MET A 509 39.27 -41.75 -40.10
C MET A 509 37.93 -41.01 -40.05
N LYS A 510 37.94 -39.68 -39.90
CA LYS A 510 36.72 -38.85 -39.90
C LYS A 510 35.87 -39.03 -41.16
N ALA A 511 36.50 -39.14 -42.33
CA ALA A 511 35.80 -39.38 -43.59
C ALA A 511 35.28 -40.83 -43.74
N SER A 512 35.75 -41.75 -42.90
CA SER A 512 35.39 -43.17 -42.96
C SER A 512 34.25 -43.55 -42.02
N ILE A 513 34.01 -42.77 -40.97
CA ILE A 513 33.00 -43.02 -39.95
C ILE A 513 31.67 -42.28 -40.20
N THR A 514 30.62 -42.70 -39.50
CA THR A 514 29.28 -42.10 -39.44
C THR A 514 29.01 -41.53 -38.04
N GLU A 515 27.77 -41.09 -37.78
CA GLU A 515 27.33 -40.55 -36.48
C GLU A 515 27.27 -41.60 -35.35
N ASN A 516 27.33 -42.90 -35.69
CA ASN A 516 27.31 -43.99 -34.71
C ASN A 516 28.71 -44.39 -34.21
N GLU A 517 29.76 -43.78 -34.75
CA GLU A 517 31.14 -44.01 -34.33
C GLU A 517 31.78 -42.72 -33.83
N PHE A 518 32.76 -42.87 -32.95
CA PHE A 518 33.61 -41.76 -32.57
C PHE A 518 35.06 -42.23 -32.41
N ILE A 519 35.97 -41.30 -32.63
CA ILE A 519 37.41 -41.55 -32.66
C ILE A 519 38.07 -40.82 -31.50
N ILE A 520 38.96 -41.52 -30.81
CA ILE A 520 39.74 -41.01 -29.70
C ILE A 520 41.22 -41.09 -30.04
N ARG A 521 41.98 -40.01 -29.89
CA ARG A 521 43.43 -40.07 -29.80
C ARG A 521 43.79 -40.51 -28.39
N PHE A 522 44.24 -41.75 -28.25
CA PHE A 522 44.50 -42.38 -26.95
C PHE A 522 45.90 -42.04 -26.43
N GLY A 523 46.87 -41.91 -27.33
CA GLY A 523 48.27 -41.61 -27.05
C GLY A 523 48.93 -40.75 -28.14
N GLY A 524 50.26 -40.82 -28.25
CA GLY A 524 51.03 -40.01 -29.20
C GLY A 524 50.69 -40.32 -30.67
N GLU A 525 50.76 -41.60 -31.04
CA GLU A 525 50.46 -42.13 -32.38
C GLU A 525 49.34 -43.19 -32.36
N GLU A 526 48.66 -43.29 -31.23
CA GLU A 526 47.67 -44.32 -30.90
C GLU A 526 46.25 -43.75 -30.98
N PHE A 527 45.37 -44.46 -31.68
CA PHE A 527 43.99 -44.07 -31.87
C PHE A 527 43.03 -45.21 -31.53
N LEU A 528 41.87 -44.84 -31.01
CA LEU A 528 40.76 -45.73 -30.72
C LEU A 528 39.55 -45.33 -31.56
N ILE A 529 38.82 -46.31 -32.07
CA ILE A 529 37.51 -46.10 -32.67
C ILE A 529 36.51 -46.94 -31.89
N ILE A 530 35.43 -46.29 -31.44
CA ILE A 530 34.31 -46.95 -30.78
C ILE A 530 33.12 -46.90 -31.74
N MET A 531 32.60 -48.07 -32.08
CA MET A 531 31.44 -48.22 -32.97
C MET A 531 30.26 -48.78 -32.18
N LYS A 532 29.08 -48.16 -32.31
CA LYS A 532 27.84 -48.61 -31.66
C LYS A 532 27.08 -49.61 -32.52
N ASN A 533 26.55 -50.65 -31.89
CA ASN A 533 25.80 -51.75 -32.49
C ASN A 533 26.42 -52.35 -33.77
N PRO A 534 27.72 -52.71 -33.75
CA PRO A 534 28.38 -53.22 -34.94
C PRO A 534 27.99 -54.66 -35.25
N THR A 535 27.96 -54.98 -36.53
CA THR A 535 28.10 -56.36 -37.01
C THR A 535 29.59 -56.73 -37.12
N ILE A 536 29.89 -58.03 -37.22
CA ILE A 536 31.28 -58.50 -37.39
C ILE A 536 31.84 -57.96 -38.71
N GLU A 537 31.02 -57.99 -39.75
CA GLU A 537 31.34 -57.53 -41.10
C GLU A 537 31.58 -56.03 -41.12
N SER A 538 30.68 -55.22 -40.54
CA SER A 538 30.80 -53.76 -40.55
C SER A 538 32.04 -53.27 -39.81
N ALA A 539 32.39 -53.89 -38.68
CA ALA A 539 33.62 -53.56 -37.96
C ALA A 539 34.87 -53.90 -38.78
N LYS A 540 34.90 -55.07 -39.43
CA LYS A 540 36.00 -55.48 -40.29
C LYS A 540 36.13 -54.55 -41.50
N GLU A 541 35.01 -54.19 -42.13
CA GLU A 541 34.97 -53.30 -43.29
C GLU A 541 35.51 -51.91 -42.95
N LEU A 542 35.06 -51.31 -41.84
CA LEU A 542 35.53 -50.00 -41.39
C LEU A 542 37.04 -50.02 -41.10
N ALA A 543 37.53 -51.01 -40.35
CA ALA A 543 38.95 -51.14 -40.06
C ALA A 543 39.78 -51.34 -41.34
N THR A 544 39.34 -52.21 -42.24
CA THR A 544 40.03 -52.48 -43.51
C THR A 544 40.04 -51.25 -44.41
N LYS A 545 38.92 -50.53 -44.48
CA LYS A 545 38.80 -49.27 -45.23
C LYS A 545 39.80 -48.24 -44.73
N ILE A 546 39.88 -48.00 -43.41
CA ILE A 546 40.83 -47.03 -42.83
C ILE A 546 42.27 -47.44 -43.13
N ASN A 547 42.63 -48.71 -42.93
CA ASN A 547 43.96 -49.24 -43.25
C ASN A 547 44.34 -48.99 -44.72
N GLN A 548 43.46 -49.34 -45.66
CA GLN A 548 43.71 -49.23 -47.10
C GLN A 548 43.73 -47.78 -47.58
N GLU A 549 42.79 -46.93 -47.13
CA GLU A 549 42.73 -45.53 -47.54
C GLU A 549 43.94 -44.76 -47.04
N PHE A 550 44.40 -45.02 -45.81
CA PHE A 550 45.60 -44.39 -45.30
C PHE A 550 46.87 -44.82 -46.06
N ALA A 551 46.97 -46.11 -46.41
CA ALA A 551 48.10 -46.65 -47.17
C ALA A 551 48.26 -46.05 -48.58
N LYS A 552 47.17 -45.56 -49.19
CA LYS A 552 47.18 -44.90 -50.51
C LYS A 552 47.73 -43.48 -50.49
N LEU A 553 47.86 -42.87 -49.31
CA LEU A 553 48.29 -41.48 -49.18
C LEU A 553 49.81 -41.37 -49.36
N VAL A 554 50.20 -40.49 -50.28
CA VAL A 554 51.59 -40.11 -50.51
C VAL A 554 51.84 -38.75 -49.87
N TYR A 555 52.89 -38.68 -49.06
CA TYR A 555 53.31 -37.49 -48.33
C TYR A 555 54.56 -36.95 -48.98
N THR A 556 54.58 -35.66 -49.31
CA THR A 556 55.78 -34.97 -49.80
C THR A 556 56.26 -33.99 -48.74
N PHE A 557 57.47 -34.19 -48.23
CA PHE A 557 58.11 -33.32 -47.25
C PHE A 557 59.56 -33.09 -47.66
N ASN A 558 60.01 -31.83 -47.72
CA ASN A 558 61.36 -31.46 -48.18
C ASN A 558 61.79 -32.13 -49.52
N ASN A 559 60.89 -32.16 -50.52
CA ASN A 559 61.07 -32.80 -51.83
C ASN A 559 61.25 -34.33 -51.86
N GLU A 560 61.10 -35.01 -50.72
CA GLU A 560 61.02 -36.48 -50.67
C GLU A 560 59.57 -36.94 -50.52
N SER A 561 59.20 -38.01 -51.23
CA SER A 561 57.86 -38.60 -51.15
C SER A 561 57.90 -39.96 -50.49
N PHE A 562 57.03 -40.18 -49.50
CA PHE A 562 56.90 -41.45 -48.80
C PHE A 562 55.43 -41.75 -48.48
N SER A 563 55.11 -43.01 -48.19
CA SER A 563 53.80 -43.42 -47.70
C SER A 563 53.92 -44.14 -46.36
N LYS A 564 52.83 -44.16 -45.61
CA LYS A 564 52.74 -44.86 -44.32
C LYS A 564 51.50 -45.72 -44.27
N THR A 565 51.56 -46.72 -43.40
CA THR A 565 50.49 -47.68 -43.17
C THR A 565 50.09 -47.64 -41.70
N VAL A 566 48.93 -48.19 -41.38
CA VAL A 566 48.42 -48.26 -40.01
C VAL A 566 48.05 -49.71 -39.71
N SER A 567 48.49 -50.22 -38.57
CA SER A 567 48.05 -51.54 -38.09
C SER A 567 46.82 -51.34 -37.21
N ILE A 568 45.87 -52.28 -37.24
CA ILE A 568 44.61 -52.17 -36.50
C ILE A 568 44.26 -53.50 -35.82
N GLY A 569 43.99 -53.45 -34.53
CA GLY A 569 43.40 -54.54 -33.77
C GLY A 569 41.98 -54.20 -33.36
N TYR A 570 41.05 -55.17 -33.31
CA TYR A 570 39.69 -54.89 -32.84
C TYR A 570 39.03 -56.04 -32.08
N ALA A 571 38.15 -55.69 -31.15
CA ALA A 571 37.40 -56.60 -30.28
C ALA A 571 35.97 -56.07 -30.03
N PHE A 572 35.08 -56.91 -29.53
CA PHE A 572 33.67 -56.59 -29.29
C PHE A 572 33.32 -56.60 -27.80
N PHE A 573 32.57 -55.60 -27.37
CA PHE A 573 32.04 -55.47 -26.01
C PHE A 573 30.50 -55.47 -26.04
N PRO A 574 29.82 -56.30 -25.23
CA PRO A 574 30.34 -57.22 -24.22
C PRO A 574 30.69 -58.63 -24.73
N THR A 575 30.66 -58.88 -26.05
CA THR A 575 30.78 -60.23 -26.63
C THR A 575 32.09 -60.95 -26.30
N ASP A 576 33.23 -60.26 -26.39
CA ASP A 576 34.54 -60.86 -26.13
C ASP A 576 34.94 -60.77 -24.64
N THR A 577 34.35 -59.83 -23.89
CA THR A 577 34.61 -59.60 -22.45
C THR A 577 33.53 -58.72 -21.81
N ASP A 578 33.33 -58.86 -20.51
CA ASP A 578 32.34 -58.14 -19.69
C ASP A 578 32.82 -56.77 -19.17
N GLN A 579 34.08 -56.41 -19.40
CA GLN A 579 34.67 -55.13 -19.00
C GLN A 579 35.23 -54.36 -20.21
N ILE A 580 34.81 -53.11 -20.39
CA ILE A 580 35.23 -52.27 -21.52
C ILE A 580 36.75 -52.05 -21.56
N TRP A 581 37.38 -51.78 -20.41
CA TRP A 581 38.84 -51.61 -20.34
C TRP A 581 39.60 -52.88 -20.74
N LYS A 582 39.04 -54.05 -20.46
CA LYS A 582 39.57 -55.33 -20.91
C LYS A 582 39.35 -55.54 -22.41
N CYS A 583 38.25 -55.03 -22.97
CA CYS A 583 38.00 -55.05 -24.42
C CYS A 583 38.99 -54.16 -25.17
N ILE A 584 39.31 -52.98 -24.62
CA ILE A 584 40.35 -52.09 -25.15
C ILE A 584 41.70 -52.81 -25.14
N LYS A 585 42.07 -53.49 -24.04
CA LYS A 585 43.28 -54.33 -23.98
C LYS A 585 43.29 -55.45 -25.03
N TYR A 586 42.14 -56.08 -25.31
CA TYR A 586 42.05 -57.10 -26.35
C TYR A 586 42.25 -56.53 -27.75
N ALA A 587 41.72 -55.34 -28.03
CA ALA A 587 41.97 -54.63 -29.28
C ALA A 587 43.46 -54.25 -29.42
N ASP A 588 44.08 -53.76 -28.34
CA ASP A 588 45.52 -53.44 -28.29
C ASP A 588 46.41 -54.69 -28.50
N LEU A 589 46.06 -55.82 -27.89
CA LEU A 589 46.75 -57.09 -28.12
C LEU A 589 46.71 -57.51 -29.60
N CYS A 590 45.58 -57.31 -30.26
CA CYS A 590 45.44 -57.60 -31.69
C CYS A 590 46.27 -56.65 -32.54
N LEU A 591 46.36 -55.37 -32.15
CA LEU A 591 47.22 -54.39 -32.79
C LEU A 591 48.70 -54.77 -32.65
N TYR A 592 49.12 -55.21 -31.46
CA TYR A 592 50.46 -55.72 -31.23
C TYR A 592 50.78 -56.90 -32.14
N LYS A 593 49.88 -57.89 -32.22
CA LYS A 593 50.06 -59.04 -33.14
C LYS A 593 50.08 -58.60 -34.61
N ALA A 594 49.32 -57.57 -34.98
CA ALA A 594 49.35 -57.02 -36.33
C ALA A 594 50.74 -56.45 -36.66
N LYS A 595 51.34 -55.73 -35.71
CA LYS A 595 52.69 -55.19 -35.83
C LYS A 595 53.77 -56.27 -35.89
N GLU A 596 53.69 -57.30 -35.04
CA GLU A 596 54.68 -58.39 -35.03
C GLU A 596 54.65 -59.23 -36.31
N THR A 597 53.45 -59.51 -36.83
CA THR A 597 53.29 -60.42 -37.97
C THR A 597 53.52 -59.75 -39.32
N GLY A 598 54.01 -58.50 -39.36
CA GLY A 598 54.39 -57.82 -40.61
C GLY A 598 53.69 -56.47 -40.87
N ARG A 599 52.97 -55.91 -39.89
CA ARG A 599 52.33 -54.58 -39.97
C ARG A 599 51.30 -54.47 -41.11
N ASN A 600 50.76 -53.27 -41.35
CA ASN A 600 49.81 -52.95 -42.42
C ASN A 600 48.65 -53.96 -42.54
N LYS A 601 48.02 -54.31 -41.42
CA LYS A 601 46.96 -55.31 -41.39
C LYS A 601 45.96 -55.06 -40.28
N VAL A 602 44.82 -55.73 -40.42
CA VAL A 602 43.74 -55.71 -39.46
C VAL A 602 43.60 -57.09 -38.82
N ILE A 603 43.65 -57.17 -37.48
CA ILE A 603 43.47 -58.42 -36.72
C ILE A 603 42.27 -58.30 -35.79
N ARG A 604 41.39 -59.31 -35.83
CA ARG A 604 40.27 -59.46 -34.88
C ARG A 604 40.72 -60.26 -33.68
N PHE A 605 40.23 -59.90 -32.50
CA PHE A 605 40.36 -60.72 -31.32
C PHE A 605 39.68 -62.09 -31.48
N THR A 606 40.39 -63.12 -31.05
CA THR A 606 39.93 -64.50 -30.93
C THR A 606 40.56 -65.07 -29.66
N LYS A 607 39.86 -65.97 -28.97
CA LYS A 607 40.33 -66.50 -27.67
C LYS A 607 41.68 -67.23 -27.76
N ASP A 608 42.07 -67.71 -28.93
CA ASP A 608 43.36 -68.37 -29.12
C ASP A 608 44.56 -67.42 -29.05
N LEU A 609 44.37 -66.11 -29.30
CA LEU A 609 45.42 -65.11 -29.14
C LEU A 609 45.90 -64.96 -27.68
N LEU A 610 45.06 -65.30 -26.69
CA LEU A 610 45.43 -65.25 -25.28
C LEU A 610 46.45 -66.35 -24.90
N LYS A 611 46.46 -67.48 -25.62
CA LYS A 611 47.37 -68.62 -25.33
C LYS A 611 48.80 -68.36 -25.80
N ASP A 612 48.96 -67.50 -26.81
CA ASP A 612 50.25 -67.12 -27.38
C ASP A 612 50.99 -66.07 -26.51
N THR A 613 50.26 -65.38 -25.63
CA THR A 613 50.75 -64.23 -24.85
C THR A 613 51.10 -64.55 -23.39
N ASP A 614 50.79 -65.76 -22.90
CA ASP A 614 51.20 -66.25 -21.56
C ASP A 614 52.73 -66.42 -21.39
N LYS A 615 53.54 -65.98 -22.37
CA LYS A 615 55.00 -65.97 -22.27
C LYS A 615 55.62 -64.65 -21.85
N ASP A 616 54.92 -63.52 -21.87
CA ASP A 616 55.43 -62.26 -21.31
C ASP A 616 54.27 -61.35 -20.84
N ASN A 617 54.33 -60.97 -19.56
CA ASN A 617 53.34 -60.23 -18.76
C ASN A 617 52.53 -59.13 -19.47
N TYR A 618 51.20 -59.15 -19.28
CA TYR A 618 50.29 -58.00 -19.43
C TYR A 618 49.08 -58.02 -18.48
#